data_AF-A0A241WFA5-F1
#
_entry.id   AF-A0A241WFA5-F1
#
_cell.length_a   1.000
_cell.length_b   1.000
_cell.length_c   1.000
_cell.angle_alpha   90.00
_cell.angle_beta   90.00
_cell.angle_gamma   90.00
#
_symmetry.space_group_name_H-M   'P 1'
#
loop_
_entity.id
_entity.type
_entity.pdbx_description
1 polymer ?
#
loop_
_entity_poly.entity_id
_entity_poly.type
_entity_poly.pdbx_seq_one_letter_code
_entity_poly.pdbx_strand_id
1 'polypeptide(L)'
;MYLNLVLLVCGVIVFIFFLWLAEAKWNLLYKLIESLKEFCENCKKKTKLEINICTIVCGVVFGFIVVFSGFILWNNLYLPYLDQTVNFQNGSLVLKEYPQLNSESKQGEKETNPIGDWGTFGDFIGGTLNPIIGFFSILLLFATWRVTSKTLEVSRTELRNSNEVLQVQQFDTVFWGMLQHLKNLEAQLVFVPNEKDQHGQEKFSNLDNLYIDIFLRNEEQDITDKRKLILINADVSQYFMCMFQIFKNIDEKIDDNKTDLKKSYTNILRANIPIKILQLLSVNCYDEFPKYKKYLEDFNFLEHMPFYSLINEKNINFILLKTLFKYELKVLDKSDYFKEFNNHTALALIFPLKIEKEKCFIFKYFLMFYRNDIEIPYKDRNGGNITFIVKIDFKNEKIIFETKGNKVIQSNNTFGSVLYDGQPKEAEFFLTQKGVEIVLVVNSVSIIRDVINPYSN
;
A
#
# COMPACT_ATOMS: atom_id res chain seq x y z
N MET A 1 32.58 68.30 22.37
CA MET A 1 32.83 66.92 22.83
C MET A 1 31.56 66.07 22.82
N TYR A 2 30.47 66.52 23.46
CA TYR A 2 29.18 65.81 23.51
C TYR A 2 28.55 65.46 22.14
N LEU A 3 28.61 66.37 21.14
CA LEU A 3 28.06 66.11 19.80
C LEU A 3 28.77 64.97 19.06
N ASN A 4 30.09 64.83 19.22
CA ASN A 4 30.86 63.76 18.60
C ASN A 4 30.59 62.40 19.25
N LEU A 5 30.33 62.37 20.56
CA LEU A 5 29.94 61.15 21.27
C LEU A 5 28.54 60.69 20.82
N VAL A 6 27.60 61.62 20.69
CA VAL A 6 26.23 61.32 20.22
C VAL A 6 26.25 60.86 18.75
N LEU A 7 26.99 61.52 17.87
CA LEU A 7 27.14 61.09 16.47
C LEU A 7 27.80 59.70 16.34
N LEU A 8 28.77 59.40 17.20
CA LEU A 8 29.42 58.09 17.23
C LEU A 8 28.46 57.00 17.72
N VAL A 9 27.68 57.27 18.78
CA VAL A 9 26.66 56.34 19.28
C VAL A 9 25.55 56.13 18.25
N CYS A 10 25.03 57.19 17.63
CA CYS A 10 24.06 57.08 16.55
C CYS A 10 24.61 56.33 15.33
N GLY A 11 25.87 56.58 14.95
CA GLY A 11 26.54 55.88 13.86
C GLY A 11 26.70 54.38 14.12
N VAL A 12 27.07 53.99 15.34
CA VAL A 12 27.17 52.59 15.76
C VAL A 12 25.79 51.91 15.74
N ILE A 13 24.75 52.61 16.19
CA ILE A 13 23.37 52.09 16.17
C ILE A 13 22.87 51.87 14.74
N VAL A 14 23.12 52.81 13.83
CA VAL A 14 22.76 52.68 12.41
C VAL A 14 23.55 51.54 11.75
N PHE A 15 24.83 51.39 12.09
CA PHE A 15 25.65 50.29 11.58
C PHE A 15 25.15 48.93 12.07
N ILE A 16 24.77 48.80 13.35
CA ILE A 16 24.16 47.59 13.91
C ILE A 16 22.82 47.27 13.20
N PHE A 17 22.01 48.29 12.90
CA PHE A 17 20.77 48.13 12.15
C PHE A 17 21.01 47.62 10.72
N PHE A 18 22.01 48.16 10.02
CA PHE A 18 22.39 47.70 8.68
C PHE A 18 22.95 46.27 8.69
N LEU A 19 23.79 45.93 9.69
CA LEU A 19 24.25 44.56 9.90
C LEU A 19 23.10 43.59 10.14
N TRP A 20 22.10 44.00 10.93
CA TRP A 20 20.92 43.20 11.20
C TRP A 20 20.03 43.01 9.96
N LEU A 21 19.84 44.07 9.16
CA LEU A 21 19.15 44.00 7.86
C LEU A 21 19.88 43.08 6.87
N ALA A 22 21.21 43.16 6.82
CA ALA A 22 22.03 42.29 6.00
C ALA A 22 21.91 40.83 6.45
N GLU A 23 21.84 40.58 7.76
CA GLU A 23 21.62 39.23 8.30
C GLU A 23 20.24 38.69 7.94
N ALA A 24 19.19 39.47 8.20
CA ALA A 24 17.81 39.07 7.92
C ALA A 24 17.53 38.80 6.44
N LYS A 25 18.28 39.45 5.54
CA LYS A 25 18.09 39.30 4.09
C LYS A 25 19.05 38.27 3.48
N TRP A 26 20.31 38.21 3.91
CA TRP A 26 21.38 37.49 3.22
C TRP A 26 22.12 36.44 4.07
N ASN A 27 21.76 36.25 5.35
CA ASN A 27 22.42 35.28 6.27
C ASN A 27 23.95 35.44 6.27
N LEU A 28 24.44 36.68 6.31
CA LEU A 28 25.84 37.01 6.06
C LEU A 28 26.75 36.58 7.22
N LEU A 29 26.35 36.83 8.47
CA LEU A 29 27.00 36.33 9.69
C LEU A 29 26.87 34.81 9.78
N TYR A 30 25.71 34.23 9.46
CA TYR A 30 25.58 32.76 9.43
C TYR A 30 26.62 32.12 8.50
N LYS A 31 26.77 32.62 7.27
CA LYS A 31 27.79 32.13 6.32
C LYS A 31 29.23 32.37 6.81
N LEU A 32 29.48 33.50 7.46
CA LEU A 32 30.81 33.82 8.01
C LEU A 32 31.17 32.88 9.18
N ILE A 33 30.21 32.58 10.05
CA ILE A 33 30.33 31.63 11.14
C ILE A 33 30.48 30.19 10.62
N GLU A 34 29.74 29.82 9.58
CA GLU A 34 29.83 28.51 8.94
C GLU A 34 31.20 28.32 8.27
N SER A 35 31.70 29.32 7.54
CA SER A 35 33.05 29.33 6.99
C SER A 35 34.14 29.29 8.06
N LEU A 36 33.94 29.98 9.20
CA LEU A 36 34.83 29.91 10.36
C LEU A 36 34.80 28.53 11.02
N LYS A 37 33.63 27.87 11.09
CA LYS A 37 33.50 26.49 11.59
C LYS A 37 34.21 25.50 10.69
N GLU A 38 34.04 25.61 9.37
CA GLU A 38 34.79 24.80 8.40
C GLU A 38 36.30 25.01 8.54
N PHE A 39 36.75 26.26 8.67
CA PHE A 39 38.16 26.56 8.92
C PHE A 39 38.65 25.97 10.26
N CYS A 40 37.82 26.01 11.30
CA CYS A 40 38.14 25.46 12.62
C CYS A 40 38.23 23.92 12.59
N GLU A 41 37.34 23.22 11.88
CA GLU A 41 37.45 21.78 11.66
C GLU A 41 38.72 21.42 10.87
N ASN A 42 39.06 22.22 9.87
CA ASN A 42 40.27 22.03 9.06
C ASN A 42 41.55 22.24 9.89
N CYS A 43 41.54 23.22 10.80
CA CYS A 43 42.61 23.43 11.79
C CYS A 43 42.69 22.27 12.79
N LYS A 44 41.56 21.79 13.32
CA LYS A 44 41.50 20.65 14.26
C LYS A 44 42.10 19.38 13.65
N LYS A 45 41.81 19.11 12.37
CA LYS A 45 42.41 18.01 11.60
C LYS A 45 43.93 18.15 11.43
N LYS A 46 44.45 19.37 11.29
CA LYS A 46 45.90 19.62 11.08
C LYS A 46 46.74 19.65 12.35
N THR A 47 46.19 20.04 13.50
CA THR A 47 46.97 20.27 14.73
C THR A 47 46.73 19.27 15.87
N LYS A 48 45.81 18.30 15.73
CA LYS A 48 45.46 17.28 16.76
C LYS A 48 45.08 17.85 18.14
N LEU A 49 44.87 19.16 18.27
CA LEU A 49 44.45 19.82 19.50
C LEU A 49 42.91 19.85 19.58
N GLU A 50 42.34 19.32 20.65
CA GLU A 50 40.89 19.33 20.92
C GLU A 50 40.35 20.69 21.42
N ILE A 51 40.99 21.80 21.03
CA ILE A 51 40.61 23.12 21.52
C ILE A 51 39.64 23.78 20.54
N ASN A 52 38.51 24.25 21.04
CA ASN A 52 37.50 24.95 20.26
C ASN A 52 37.93 26.42 20.06
N ILE A 53 38.87 26.64 19.14
CA ILE A 53 39.55 27.94 18.91
C ILE A 53 38.53 29.06 18.62
N CYS A 54 37.46 28.76 17.89
CA CYS A 54 36.43 29.75 17.56
C CYS A 54 35.75 30.33 18.81
N THR A 55 35.47 29.52 19.83
CA THR A 55 34.85 29.97 21.08
C THR A 55 35.80 30.87 21.87
N ILE A 56 37.09 30.55 21.87
CA ILE A 56 38.12 31.33 22.56
C ILE A 56 38.35 32.67 21.85
N VAL A 57 38.48 32.68 20.53
CA VAL A 57 38.69 33.91 19.75
C VAL A 57 37.50 34.84 19.89
N CYS A 58 36.27 34.34 19.75
CA CYS A 58 35.07 35.16 19.97
C CYS A 58 34.99 35.69 21.41
N GLY A 59 35.32 34.87 22.41
CA GLY A 59 35.34 35.28 23.81
C GLY A 59 36.40 36.35 24.12
N VAL A 60 37.60 36.22 23.55
CA VAL A 60 38.71 37.17 23.73
C VAL A 60 38.41 38.50 23.02
N VAL A 61 37.89 38.46 21.80
CA VAL A 61 37.51 39.68 21.05
C VAL A 61 36.38 40.41 21.77
N PHE A 62 35.35 39.69 22.22
CA PHE A 62 34.25 40.29 22.98
C PHE A 62 34.74 40.87 24.32
N GLY A 63 35.56 40.13 25.05
CA GLY A 63 36.18 40.61 26.29
C GLY A 63 37.01 41.86 26.08
N PHE A 64 37.81 41.92 25.01
CA PHE A 64 38.59 43.10 24.66
C PHE A 64 37.70 44.31 24.34
N ILE A 65 36.63 44.11 23.57
CA ILE A 65 35.67 45.18 23.25
C ILE A 65 35.02 45.72 24.53
N VAL A 66 34.60 44.86 25.46
CA VAL A 66 33.98 45.27 26.72
C VAL A 66 34.96 46.07 27.59
N VAL A 67 36.18 45.57 27.77
CA VAL A 67 37.22 46.23 28.57
C VAL A 67 37.62 47.58 27.94
N PHE A 68 37.79 47.61 26.62
CA PHE A 68 38.14 48.82 25.88
C PHE A 68 37.03 49.88 25.94
N SER A 69 35.77 49.45 25.79
CA SER A 69 34.60 50.32 25.93
C SER A 69 34.47 50.86 27.35
N GLY A 70 34.68 50.02 28.37
CA GLY A 70 34.72 50.43 29.77
C GLY A 70 35.83 51.45 30.05
N PHE A 71 37.03 51.26 29.49
CA PHE A 71 38.14 52.19 29.61
C PHE A 71 37.84 53.55 28.97
N ILE A 72 37.24 53.55 27.77
CA ILE A 72 36.80 54.78 27.08
C ILE A 72 35.74 55.52 27.90
N LEU A 73 34.74 54.81 28.42
CA LEU A 73 33.69 55.40 29.25
C LEU A 73 34.25 55.98 30.55
N TRP A 74 35.19 55.26 31.18
CA TRP A 74 35.85 55.73 32.39
C TRP A 74 36.60 57.04 32.15
N ASN A 75 37.49 57.07 31.15
CA ASN A 75 38.33 58.24 30.89
C ASN A 75 37.57 59.45 30.34
N ASN A 76 36.57 59.24 29.48
CA ASN A 76 35.90 60.34 28.79
C ASN A 76 34.61 60.81 29.47
N LEU A 77 34.05 60.01 30.39
CA LEU A 77 32.76 60.31 31.02
C LEU A 77 32.87 60.39 32.55
N TYR A 78 33.33 59.32 33.20
CA TYR A 78 33.31 59.23 34.66
C TYR A 78 34.43 60.03 35.34
N LEU A 79 35.64 60.01 34.79
CA LEU A 79 36.79 60.73 35.35
C LEU A 79 36.57 62.26 35.32
N PRO A 80 36.08 62.86 34.20
CA PRO A 80 35.72 64.28 34.17
C PRO A 80 34.55 64.63 35.11
N TYR A 81 33.56 63.75 35.24
CA TYR A 81 32.45 63.95 36.18
C TYR A 81 32.94 63.98 37.63
N LEU A 82 33.76 63.00 38.04
CA LEU A 82 34.29 62.92 39.41
C LEU A 82 35.18 64.11 39.74
N ASP A 83 36.05 64.51 38.81
CA ASP A 83 36.93 65.68 38.98
C ASP A 83 36.13 66.98 39.11
N GLN A 84 35.02 67.10 38.38
CA GLN A 84 34.15 68.27 38.45
C GLN A 84 33.21 68.27 39.65
N THR A 85 32.85 67.14 40.26
CA THR A 85 31.78 67.09 41.28
C THR A 85 32.24 66.78 42.69
N VAL A 86 33.41 66.15 42.85
CA VAL A 86 33.90 65.67 44.14
C VAL A 86 35.25 66.31 44.47
N ASN A 87 35.49 66.55 45.76
CA ASN A 87 36.79 66.95 46.29
C ASN A 87 37.21 66.00 47.40
N PHE A 88 38.50 65.69 47.48
CA PHE A 88 39.02 64.78 48.50
C PHE A 88 39.59 65.59 49.66
N GLN A 89 38.93 65.57 50.82
CA GLN A 89 39.39 66.29 52.01
C GLN A 89 39.40 65.36 53.22
N ASN A 90 40.53 65.30 53.94
CA ASN A 90 40.70 64.55 55.19
C ASN A 90 40.23 63.07 55.16
N GLY A 91 40.47 62.37 54.05
CA GLY A 91 40.13 60.95 53.93
C GLY A 91 38.65 60.66 53.65
N SER A 92 37.82 61.69 53.44
CA SER A 92 36.44 61.54 52.98
C SER A 92 36.20 62.26 51.63
N LEU A 93 35.34 61.65 50.82
CA LEU A 93 34.86 62.24 49.55
C LEU A 93 33.74 63.22 49.89
N VAL A 94 33.94 64.50 49.58
CA VAL A 94 32.96 65.56 49.82
C VAL A 94 32.53 66.16 48.48
N LEU A 95 31.23 66.35 48.27
CA LEU A 95 30.72 67.02 47.06
C LEU A 95 31.14 68.49 47.07
N LYS A 96 31.54 69.01 45.92
CA LYS A 96 31.81 70.45 45.76
C LYS A 96 30.49 71.21 45.94
N GLU A 97 30.46 72.14 46.90
CA GLU A 97 29.30 73.01 47.11
C GLU A 97 29.26 74.10 46.03
N TYR A 98 28.12 74.20 45.35
CA TYR A 98 27.86 75.22 44.34
C TYR A 98 26.84 76.21 44.90
N PRO A 99 27.07 77.54 44.80
CA PRO A 99 26.14 78.52 45.34
C PRO A 99 24.76 78.39 44.69
N GLN A 100 23.70 78.35 45.50
CA GLN A 100 22.33 78.42 44.98
C GLN A 100 22.04 79.85 44.52
N LEU A 101 21.45 79.98 43.32
CA LEU A 101 21.03 81.25 42.74
C LEU A 101 20.11 82.02 43.70
N ASN A 102 20.66 83.02 44.40
CA ASN A 102 19.85 84.12 44.90
C ASN A 102 19.65 85.10 43.74
N SER A 103 18.38 85.36 43.43
CA SER A 103 17.94 86.30 42.41
C SER A 103 18.43 87.71 42.77
N GLU A 104 19.61 88.09 42.25
CA GLU A 104 20.03 89.44 41.85
C GLU A 104 21.56 89.51 41.71
N SER A 105 22.07 89.26 40.49
CA SER A 105 23.33 89.87 40.03
C SER A 105 23.46 89.76 38.51
N LYS A 106 24.18 90.73 37.96
CA LYS A 106 24.20 91.19 36.56
C LYS A 106 24.92 90.21 35.62
N GLN A 107 24.56 90.35 34.34
CA GLN A 107 25.19 89.78 33.14
C GLN A 107 26.69 89.53 33.30
N GLY A 108 27.13 88.28 33.09
CA GLY A 108 28.51 88.05 32.72
C GLY A 108 29.11 86.67 32.93
N GLU A 109 28.55 85.77 33.73
CA GLU A 109 29.12 84.41 33.86
C GLU A 109 28.01 83.46 34.35
N LYS A 110 27.58 82.53 33.48
CA LYS A 110 26.76 81.39 33.91
C LYS A 110 27.69 80.45 34.67
N GLU A 111 27.78 80.58 35.99
CA GLU A 111 28.33 79.51 36.82
C GLU A 111 27.37 78.32 36.76
N THR A 112 27.76 77.34 35.94
CA THR A 112 27.01 76.10 35.69
C THR A 112 27.11 75.18 36.90
N ASN A 113 25.99 74.65 37.38
CA ASN A 113 26.01 73.56 38.36
C ASN A 113 26.34 72.24 37.61
N PRO A 114 27.58 71.74 37.69
CA PRO A 114 28.00 70.60 36.88
C PRO A 114 27.21 69.34 37.25
N ILE A 115 26.76 69.19 38.50
CA ILE A 115 25.94 68.05 38.94
C ILE A 115 24.59 68.05 38.20
N GLY A 116 23.97 69.23 38.02
CA GLY A 116 22.72 69.38 37.29
C GLY A 116 22.88 69.15 35.79
N ASP A 117 23.97 69.64 35.19
CA ASP A 117 24.25 69.47 33.75
C ASP A 117 24.54 68.01 33.39
N TRP A 118 25.29 67.30 34.24
CA TRP A 118 25.53 65.86 34.09
C TRP A 118 24.28 65.02 34.35
N GLY A 119 23.42 65.43 35.29
CA GLY A 119 22.09 64.85 35.46
C GLY A 119 21.24 64.99 34.20
N THR A 120 21.19 66.20 33.63
CA THR A 120 20.45 66.49 32.39
C THR A 120 21.00 65.71 31.19
N PHE A 121 22.32 65.53 31.11
CA PHE A 121 22.95 64.68 30.09
C PHE A 121 22.60 63.19 30.27
N GLY A 122 22.62 62.71 31.51
CA GLY A 122 22.18 61.35 31.85
C GLY A 122 20.72 61.11 31.45
N ASP A 123 19.85 62.07 31.73
CA ASP A 123 18.44 62.04 31.32
C ASP A 123 18.27 62.03 29.80
N PHE A 124 19.11 62.77 29.05
CA PHE A 124 19.10 62.75 27.59
C PHE A 124 19.57 61.41 27.01
N ILE A 125 20.66 60.84 27.52
CA ILE A 125 21.17 59.53 27.08
C ILE A 125 20.18 58.43 27.44
N GLY A 126 19.68 58.39 28.69
CA GLY A 126 18.69 57.42 29.12
C GLY A 126 17.38 57.53 28.34
N GLY A 127 16.91 58.77 28.13
CA GLY A 127 15.70 59.08 27.36
C GLY A 127 15.80 58.73 25.87
N THR A 128 17.00 58.74 25.29
CA THR A 128 17.22 58.38 23.87
C THR A 128 17.52 56.89 23.70
N LEU A 129 18.35 56.32 24.57
CA LEU A 129 18.81 54.93 24.45
C LEU A 129 17.69 53.93 24.76
N ASN A 130 16.84 54.20 25.76
CA ASN A 130 15.76 53.29 26.16
C ASN A 130 14.74 53.04 25.03
N PRO A 131 14.20 54.08 24.34
CA PRO A 131 13.32 53.86 23.19
C PRO A 131 14.00 53.12 22.05
N ILE A 132 15.29 53.39 21.78
CA ILE A 132 16.06 52.70 20.73
C ILE A 132 16.20 51.21 21.05
N ILE A 133 16.62 50.86 22.28
CA ILE A 133 16.75 49.46 22.73
C ILE A 133 15.38 48.78 22.73
N GLY A 134 14.33 49.48 23.16
CA GLY A 134 12.95 48.98 23.12
C GLY A 134 12.50 48.67 21.69
N PHE A 135 12.82 49.53 20.72
CA PHE A 135 12.53 49.30 19.31
C PHE A 135 13.26 48.07 18.76
N PHE A 136 14.57 47.92 19.04
CA PHE A 136 15.31 46.73 18.64
C PHE A 136 14.78 45.46 19.31
N SER A 137 14.36 45.52 20.58
CA SER A 137 13.75 44.39 21.28
C SER A 137 12.46 43.94 20.58
N ILE A 138 11.64 44.89 20.13
CA ILE A 138 10.42 44.59 19.35
C ILE A 138 10.79 43.97 17.99
N LEU A 139 11.80 44.51 17.29
CA LEU A 139 12.26 43.96 16.01
C LEU A 139 12.79 42.52 16.16
N LEU A 140 13.57 42.25 17.21
CA LEU A 140 14.08 40.91 17.52
C LEU A 140 12.94 39.95 17.86
N LEU A 141 11.94 40.41 18.62
CA LEU A 141 10.75 39.61 18.93
C LEU A 141 9.96 39.29 17.66
N PHE A 142 9.81 40.26 16.75
CA PHE A 142 9.14 40.05 15.46
C PHE A 142 9.92 39.07 14.56
N ALA A 143 11.25 39.19 14.51
CA ALA A 143 12.09 38.24 13.79
C ALA A 143 11.99 36.82 14.37
N THR A 144 12.05 36.71 15.70
CA THR A 144 11.85 35.44 16.41
C THR A 144 10.48 34.84 16.09
N TRP A 145 9.40 35.64 16.17
CA TRP A 145 8.05 35.19 15.83
C TRP A 145 7.96 34.69 14.39
N ARG A 146 8.60 35.37 13.43
CA ARG A 146 8.62 34.95 12.03
C ARG A 146 9.32 33.61 11.85
N VAL A 147 10.50 33.41 12.46
CA VAL A 147 11.24 32.14 12.40
C VAL A 147 10.42 31.03 13.03
N THR A 148 9.91 31.24 14.25
CA THR A 148 9.07 30.26 14.97
C THR A 148 7.83 29.89 14.17
N SER A 149 7.17 30.87 13.55
CA SER A 149 5.99 30.62 12.71
C SER A 149 6.33 29.73 11.51
N LYS A 150 7.49 29.95 10.87
CA LYS A 150 7.92 29.13 9.74
C LYS A 150 8.30 27.71 10.17
N THR A 151 8.99 27.56 11.30
CA THR A 151 9.34 26.25 11.87
C THR A 151 8.08 25.43 12.19
N LEU A 152 7.04 26.07 12.73
CA LEU A 152 5.76 25.40 13.01
C LEU A 152 5.06 24.92 11.74
N GLU A 153 5.10 25.69 10.66
CA GLU A 153 4.52 25.30 9.38
C GLU A 153 5.23 24.04 8.82
N VAL A 154 6.57 24.06 8.78
CA VAL A 154 7.36 22.92 8.31
C VAL A 154 7.13 21.68 9.18
N SER A 155 7.17 21.82 10.50
CA SER A 155 6.90 20.72 11.43
C SER A 155 5.50 20.13 11.25
N ARG A 156 4.47 20.97 11.02
CA ARG A 156 3.12 20.49 10.70
C ARG A 156 3.08 19.70 9.40
N THR A 157 3.80 20.14 8.36
CA THR A 157 3.85 19.42 7.08
C THR A 157 4.58 18.08 7.21
N GLU A 158 5.70 18.03 7.94
CA GLU A 158 6.43 16.78 8.20
C GLU A 158 5.60 15.79 9.02
N LEU A 159 4.87 16.27 10.04
CA LEU A 159 3.95 15.43 10.82
C LEU A 159 2.82 14.86 9.96
N ARG A 160 2.29 15.64 9.01
CA ARG A 160 1.28 15.15 8.06
C ARG A 160 1.84 14.05 7.17
N ASN A 161 3.00 14.27 6.56
CA ASN A 161 3.66 13.27 5.73
C ASN A 161 4.02 12.00 6.53
N SER A 162 4.50 12.17 7.76
CA SER A 162 4.79 11.07 8.68
C SER A 162 3.54 10.27 9.04
N ASN A 163 2.42 10.94 9.32
CA ASN A 163 1.14 10.27 9.58
C ASN A 163 0.66 9.46 8.36
N GLU A 164 0.81 9.98 7.14
CA GLU A 164 0.45 9.25 5.93
C GLU A 164 1.31 7.99 5.75
N VAL A 165 2.63 8.09 5.97
CA VAL A 165 3.54 6.93 5.94
C VAL A 165 3.17 5.92 7.03
N LEU A 166 2.88 6.38 8.25
CA LEU A 166 2.47 5.52 9.37
C LEU A 166 1.16 4.79 9.07
N GLN A 167 0.19 5.42 8.41
CA GLN A 167 -1.05 4.76 8.01
C GLN A 167 -0.78 3.61 7.04
N VAL A 168 0.10 3.81 6.06
CA VAL A 168 0.51 2.74 5.13
C VAL A 168 1.24 1.62 5.86
N GLN A 169 2.15 1.93 6.78
CA GLN A 169 2.86 0.93 7.58
C GLN A 169 1.94 0.12 8.52
N GLN A 170 0.95 0.78 9.14
CA GLN A 170 -0.06 0.11 9.95
C GLN A 170 -0.90 -0.84 9.08
N PHE A 171 -1.27 -0.39 7.88
CA PHE A 171 -1.97 -1.23 6.92
C PHE A 171 -1.11 -2.44 6.51
N ASP A 172 0.16 -2.23 6.14
CA ASP A 172 1.10 -3.29 5.79
C ASP A 172 1.17 -4.36 6.88
N THR A 173 1.32 -3.93 8.14
CA THR A 173 1.40 -4.83 9.29
C THR A 173 0.14 -5.71 9.41
N VAL A 174 -1.04 -5.10 9.24
CA VAL A 174 -2.32 -5.82 9.29
C VAL A 174 -2.46 -6.76 8.09
N PHE A 175 -2.13 -6.30 6.88
CA PHE A 175 -2.18 -7.08 5.66
C PHE A 175 -1.30 -8.33 5.74
N TRP A 176 -0.03 -8.18 6.11
CA TRP A 176 0.90 -9.30 6.23
C TRP A 176 0.51 -10.25 7.35
N GLY A 177 -0.01 -9.75 8.47
CA GLY A 177 -0.55 -10.57 9.54
C GLY A 177 -1.73 -11.45 9.08
N MET A 178 -2.67 -10.88 8.32
CA MET A 178 -3.78 -11.64 7.74
C MET A 178 -3.33 -12.62 6.67
N LEU A 179 -2.39 -12.23 5.81
CA LEU A 179 -1.84 -13.12 4.78
C LEU A 179 -1.12 -14.32 5.41
N GLN A 180 -0.34 -14.09 6.47
CA GLN A 180 0.30 -15.16 7.22
C GLN A 180 -0.73 -16.09 7.87
N HIS A 181 -1.81 -15.53 8.43
CA HIS A 181 -2.91 -16.34 8.95
C HIS A 181 -3.57 -17.18 7.86
N LEU A 182 -3.83 -16.60 6.67
CA LEU A 182 -4.35 -17.31 5.52
C LEU A 182 -3.43 -18.48 5.11
N LYS A 183 -2.11 -18.26 5.07
CA LYS A 183 -1.12 -19.31 4.79
C LYS A 183 -1.12 -20.41 5.85
N ASN A 184 -1.31 -20.08 7.11
CA ASN A 184 -1.42 -21.09 8.17
C ASN A 184 -2.70 -21.93 8.02
N LEU A 185 -3.82 -21.32 7.62
CA LEU A 185 -5.05 -22.05 7.28
C LEU A 185 -4.83 -22.95 6.05
N GLU A 186 -4.13 -22.46 5.02
CA GLU A 186 -3.75 -23.25 3.84
C GLU A 186 -2.99 -24.52 4.22
N ALA A 187 -2.02 -24.40 5.13
CA ALA A 187 -1.23 -25.54 5.59
C ALA A 187 -2.10 -26.61 6.30
N GLN A 188 -3.16 -26.20 7.00
CA GLN A 188 -4.12 -27.12 7.62
C GLN A 188 -4.99 -27.84 6.57
N LEU A 189 -5.36 -27.15 5.50
CA LEU A 189 -6.16 -27.72 4.40
C LEU A 189 -5.43 -28.82 3.63
N VAL A 190 -4.12 -28.63 3.43
CA VAL A 190 -3.25 -29.54 2.66
C VAL A 190 -2.64 -30.63 3.55
N PHE A 191 -2.80 -30.54 4.87
CA PHE A 191 -2.25 -31.53 5.78
C PHE A 191 -2.84 -32.92 5.51
N VAL A 192 -1.94 -33.86 5.22
CA VAL A 192 -2.24 -35.28 5.13
C VAL A 192 -1.70 -35.93 6.40
N PRO A 193 -2.55 -36.50 7.27
CA PRO A 193 -2.09 -37.33 8.36
C PRO A 193 -1.26 -38.48 7.79
N ASN A 194 -0.14 -38.84 8.43
CA ASN A 194 0.69 -40.02 8.08
C ASN A 194 -0.02 -41.35 8.41
N GLU A 195 -1.31 -41.43 8.13
CA GLU A 195 -2.14 -42.61 8.24
C GLU A 195 -2.36 -43.16 6.85
N LYS A 196 -1.95 -44.40 6.64
CA LYS A 196 -2.35 -45.15 5.45
C LYS A 196 -3.79 -45.60 5.63
N ASP A 197 -4.55 -45.60 4.55
CA ASP A 197 -5.89 -46.20 4.55
C ASP A 197 -5.83 -47.72 4.80
N GLN A 198 -6.99 -48.37 4.92
CA GLN A 198 -7.10 -49.83 5.12
C GLN A 198 -6.45 -50.65 3.99
N HIS A 199 -6.08 -50.02 2.87
CA HIS A 199 -5.48 -50.60 1.67
C HIS A 199 -4.01 -50.19 1.45
N GLY A 200 -3.40 -49.45 2.38
CA GLY A 200 -2.00 -49.04 2.32
C GLY A 200 -1.70 -47.80 1.47
N GLN A 201 -2.71 -47.07 0.99
CA GLN A 201 -2.55 -45.83 0.23
C GLN A 201 -2.50 -44.59 1.14
N GLU A 202 -1.83 -43.54 0.68
CA GLU A 202 -1.77 -42.25 1.38
C GLU A 202 -3.17 -41.61 1.41
N LYS A 203 -3.59 -41.16 2.59
CA LYS A 203 -4.90 -40.52 2.79
C LYS A 203 -4.92 -39.16 2.08
N PHE A 204 -5.96 -38.88 1.30
CA PHE A 204 -6.12 -37.56 0.68
C PHE A 204 -6.32 -36.48 1.75
N SER A 205 -5.80 -35.27 1.50
CA SER A 205 -6.06 -34.11 2.38
C SER A 205 -7.55 -33.74 2.38
N ASN A 206 -7.99 -32.95 3.37
CA ASN A 206 -9.36 -32.44 3.40
C ASN A 206 -9.70 -31.68 2.10
N LEU A 207 -8.76 -30.86 1.62
CA LEU A 207 -8.91 -30.12 0.38
C LEU A 207 -9.02 -31.02 -0.87
N ASP A 208 -8.24 -32.11 -0.92
CA ASP A 208 -8.26 -33.05 -2.05
C ASP A 208 -9.59 -33.79 -2.14
N ASN A 209 -10.10 -34.28 -1.01
CA ASN A 209 -11.39 -34.96 -0.96
C ASN A 209 -12.51 -34.02 -1.44
N LEU A 210 -12.54 -32.79 -0.93
CA LEU A 210 -13.53 -31.79 -1.35
C LEU A 210 -13.40 -31.46 -2.85
N TYR A 211 -12.18 -31.35 -3.37
CA TYR A 211 -11.94 -31.10 -4.78
C TYR A 211 -12.47 -32.25 -5.66
N ILE A 212 -12.20 -33.50 -5.27
CA ILE A 212 -12.71 -34.70 -5.95
C ILE A 212 -14.25 -34.69 -5.94
N ASP A 213 -14.86 -34.42 -4.80
CA ASP A 213 -16.32 -34.43 -4.65
C ASP A 213 -17.00 -33.36 -5.52
N ILE A 214 -16.38 -32.19 -5.67
CA ILE A 214 -16.94 -31.10 -6.48
C ILE A 214 -16.68 -31.33 -7.97
N PHE A 215 -15.45 -31.63 -8.36
CA PHE A 215 -15.04 -31.57 -9.77
C PHE A 215 -14.98 -32.91 -10.50
N LEU A 216 -14.93 -34.04 -9.78
CA LEU A 216 -14.78 -35.37 -10.39
C LEU A 216 -15.96 -36.29 -10.13
N ARG A 217 -16.62 -36.21 -8.97
CA ARG A 217 -17.78 -37.05 -8.70
C ARG A 217 -18.95 -36.59 -9.57
N ASN A 218 -19.37 -37.51 -10.44
CA ASN A 218 -20.46 -37.36 -11.40
C ASN A 218 -21.81 -37.63 -10.72
N GLU A 219 -22.14 -36.84 -9.71
CA GLU A 219 -23.52 -36.76 -9.23
C GLU A 219 -24.21 -35.60 -9.96
N GLU A 220 -25.46 -35.78 -10.38
CA GLU A 220 -26.34 -34.80 -11.09
C GLU A 220 -26.62 -33.50 -10.28
N GLN A 221 -25.81 -33.23 -9.26
CA GLN A 221 -25.92 -32.10 -8.36
C GLN A 221 -25.68 -30.78 -9.10
N ASP A 222 -26.58 -29.81 -8.88
CA ASP A 222 -26.39 -28.46 -9.39
C ASP A 222 -25.16 -27.81 -8.73
N ILE A 223 -24.61 -26.76 -9.36
CA ILE A 223 -23.48 -26.00 -8.79
C ILE A 223 -23.82 -25.49 -7.39
N THR A 224 -25.07 -25.14 -7.16
CA THR A 224 -25.59 -24.72 -5.86
C THR A 224 -25.40 -25.80 -4.79
N ASP A 225 -25.59 -27.07 -5.12
CA ASP A 225 -25.39 -28.19 -4.19
C ASP A 225 -23.91 -28.47 -3.96
N LYS A 226 -23.09 -28.39 -5.01
CA LYS A 226 -21.62 -28.49 -4.89
C LYS A 226 -21.04 -27.38 -4.03
N ARG A 227 -21.60 -26.17 -4.10
CA ARG A 227 -21.26 -25.06 -3.21
C ARG A 227 -21.61 -25.37 -1.75
N LYS A 228 -22.73 -26.05 -1.46
CA LYS A 228 -23.06 -26.44 -0.08
C LYS A 228 -21.99 -27.33 0.54
N LEU A 229 -21.33 -28.20 -0.25
CA LEU A 229 -20.21 -29.00 0.23
C LEU A 229 -19.04 -28.14 0.71
N ILE A 230 -18.75 -27.04 0.00
CA ILE A 230 -17.75 -26.05 0.42
C ILE A 230 -18.16 -25.40 1.76
N LEU A 231 -19.41 -24.99 1.88
CA LEU A 231 -19.92 -24.30 3.07
C LEU A 231 -19.96 -25.19 4.32
N ILE A 232 -20.26 -26.47 4.15
CA ILE A 232 -20.26 -27.45 5.24
C ILE A 232 -18.83 -27.76 5.69
N ASN A 233 -17.85 -27.65 4.79
CA ASN A 233 -16.44 -27.81 5.12
C ASN A 233 -15.95 -26.59 5.92
N ALA A 234 -15.85 -26.74 7.24
CA ALA A 234 -15.49 -25.66 8.15
C ALA A 234 -14.11 -25.04 7.83
N ASP A 235 -13.11 -25.88 7.52
CA ASP A 235 -11.74 -25.43 7.27
C ASP A 235 -11.67 -24.59 5.99
N VAL A 236 -12.27 -25.08 4.89
CA VAL A 236 -12.29 -24.37 3.60
C VAL A 236 -13.13 -23.11 3.68
N SER A 237 -14.27 -23.17 4.38
CA SER A 237 -15.10 -21.99 4.64
C SER A 237 -14.35 -20.93 5.44
N GLN A 238 -13.60 -21.33 6.48
CA GLN A 238 -12.78 -20.42 7.27
C GLN A 238 -11.68 -19.77 6.42
N TYR A 239 -11.02 -20.55 5.56
CA TYR A 239 -10.06 -20.03 4.60
C TYR A 239 -10.68 -18.96 3.68
N PHE A 240 -11.83 -19.24 3.07
CA PHE A 240 -12.52 -18.28 2.21
C PHE A 240 -13.03 -17.05 2.95
N MET A 241 -13.46 -17.18 4.20
CA MET A 241 -13.82 -16.05 5.05
C MET A 241 -12.62 -15.16 5.33
N CYS A 242 -11.46 -15.74 5.69
CA CYS A 242 -10.23 -14.97 5.91
C CYS A 242 -9.84 -14.20 4.65
N MET A 243 -9.87 -14.87 3.50
CA MET A 243 -9.58 -14.26 2.21
C MET A 243 -10.54 -13.11 1.87
N PHE A 244 -11.85 -13.26 2.13
CA PHE A 244 -12.81 -12.17 2.01
C PHE A 244 -12.47 -10.97 2.90
N GLN A 245 -12.04 -11.21 4.15
CA GLN A 245 -11.63 -10.12 5.04
C GLN A 245 -10.39 -9.38 4.53
N ILE A 246 -9.44 -10.07 3.89
CA ILE A 246 -8.29 -9.43 3.27
C ILE A 246 -8.75 -8.49 2.14
N PHE A 247 -9.62 -8.95 1.24
CA PHE A 247 -10.17 -8.08 0.19
C PHE A 247 -10.90 -6.87 0.77
N LYS A 248 -11.78 -7.10 1.75
CA LYS A 248 -12.54 -6.05 2.42
C LYS A 248 -11.59 -5.02 3.07
N ASN A 249 -10.51 -5.48 3.70
CA ASN A 249 -9.54 -4.60 4.33
C ASN A 249 -8.80 -3.73 3.31
N ILE A 250 -8.37 -4.33 2.20
CA ILE A 250 -7.73 -3.61 1.08
C ILE A 250 -8.69 -2.53 0.54
N ASP A 251 -9.95 -2.89 0.31
CA ASP A 251 -10.91 -1.98 -0.28
C ASP A 251 -11.33 -0.83 0.66
N GLU A 252 -11.58 -1.13 1.94
CA GLU A 252 -12.10 -0.15 2.90
C GLU A 252 -11.01 0.75 3.52
N LYS A 253 -9.77 0.26 3.69
CA LYS A 253 -8.71 1.01 4.39
C LYS A 253 -7.79 1.80 3.47
N ILE A 254 -7.70 1.45 2.20
CA ILE A 254 -6.92 2.19 1.22
C ILE A 254 -7.85 3.17 0.51
N ASP A 255 -7.43 4.44 0.42
CA ASP A 255 -8.16 5.48 -0.29
C ASP A 255 -8.45 5.07 -1.75
N ASP A 256 -9.65 5.38 -2.24
CA ASP A 256 -10.13 5.03 -3.58
C ASP A 256 -9.28 5.67 -4.69
N ASN A 257 -8.61 6.79 -4.40
CA ASN A 257 -7.68 7.42 -5.32
C ASN A 257 -6.38 6.61 -5.53
N LYS A 258 -6.09 5.63 -4.66
CA LYS A 258 -4.86 4.79 -4.70
C LYS A 258 -5.15 3.41 -5.30
N THR A 259 -5.78 3.38 -6.47
CA THR A 259 -6.14 2.14 -7.19
C THR A 259 -4.94 1.24 -7.46
N ASP A 260 -3.79 1.82 -7.85
CA ASP A 260 -2.55 1.07 -8.09
C ASP A 260 -2.05 0.35 -6.83
N LEU A 261 -2.19 0.99 -5.67
CA LEU A 261 -1.81 0.40 -4.39
C LEU A 261 -2.74 -0.76 -4.02
N LYS A 262 -4.07 -0.58 -4.16
CA LYS A 262 -5.05 -1.67 -3.98
C LYS A 262 -4.70 -2.86 -4.87
N LYS A 263 -4.39 -2.61 -6.16
CA LYS A 263 -4.00 -3.64 -7.14
C LYS A 263 -2.70 -4.34 -6.77
N SER A 264 -1.71 -3.63 -6.22
CA SER A 264 -0.47 -4.23 -5.74
C SER A 264 -0.71 -5.28 -4.66
N TYR A 265 -1.49 -4.96 -3.62
CA TYR A 265 -1.80 -5.91 -2.55
C TYR A 265 -2.65 -7.09 -3.01
N THR A 266 -3.63 -6.87 -3.91
CA THR A 266 -4.46 -7.97 -4.42
C THR A 266 -3.71 -8.89 -5.36
N ASN A 267 -2.75 -8.37 -6.13
CA ASN A 267 -1.82 -9.20 -6.91
C ASN A 267 -0.93 -10.05 -5.99
N ILE A 268 -0.41 -9.48 -4.90
CA ILE A 268 0.36 -10.23 -3.89
C ILE A 268 -0.50 -11.34 -3.29
N LEU A 269 -1.74 -11.03 -2.89
CA LEU A 269 -2.67 -12.02 -2.39
C LEU A 269 -2.89 -13.14 -3.42
N ARG A 270 -3.20 -12.79 -4.68
CA ARG A 270 -3.44 -13.74 -5.78
C ARG A 270 -2.27 -14.69 -6.00
N ALA A 271 -1.05 -14.15 -6.02
CA ALA A 271 0.18 -14.95 -6.19
C ALA A 271 0.39 -15.99 -5.08
N ASN A 272 -0.24 -15.79 -3.92
CA ASN A 272 -0.17 -16.71 -2.79
C ASN A 272 -1.30 -17.74 -2.78
N ILE A 273 -2.25 -17.73 -3.72
CA ILE A 273 -3.36 -18.69 -3.75
C ILE A 273 -3.07 -19.83 -4.74
N PRO A 274 -3.07 -21.10 -4.28
CA PRO A 274 -2.96 -22.25 -5.17
C PRO A 274 -4.11 -22.34 -6.16
N ILE A 275 -3.82 -22.88 -7.35
CA ILE A 275 -4.79 -23.08 -8.43
C ILE A 275 -6.03 -23.86 -7.97
N LYS A 276 -5.83 -24.92 -7.18
CA LYS A 276 -6.91 -25.74 -6.61
C LYS A 276 -7.91 -24.91 -5.80
N ILE A 277 -7.39 -23.99 -5.00
CA ILE A 277 -8.19 -23.08 -4.18
C ILE A 277 -8.88 -22.02 -5.06
N LEU A 278 -8.21 -21.50 -6.10
CA LEU A 278 -8.85 -20.58 -7.06
C LEU A 278 -10.05 -21.21 -7.76
N GLN A 279 -9.92 -22.48 -8.19
CA GLN A 279 -11.02 -23.22 -8.81
C GLN A 279 -12.20 -23.40 -7.84
N LEU A 280 -11.94 -23.80 -6.60
CA LEU A 280 -12.97 -23.91 -5.56
C LEU A 280 -13.61 -22.55 -5.22
N LEU A 281 -12.81 -21.48 -5.20
CA LEU A 281 -13.29 -20.12 -4.94
C LEU A 281 -14.30 -19.67 -6.01
N SER A 282 -14.07 -20.02 -7.28
CA SER A 282 -15.00 -19.72 -8.37
C SER A 282 -16.38 -20.34 -8.15
N VAL A 283 -16.44 -21.55 -7.58
CA VAL A 283 -17.68 -22.25 -7.20
C VAL A 283 -18.31 -21.60 -5.97
N ASN A 284 -17.49 -21.25 -4.96
CA ASN A 284 -17.97 -20.64 -3.72
C ASN A 284 -18.70 -19.30 -3.95
N CYS A 285 -18.24 -18.49 -4.92
CA CYS A 285 -18.80 -17.18 -5.25
C CYS A 285 -19.74 -17.21 -6.48
N TYR A 286 -20.21 -18.38 -6.90
CA TYR A 286 -21.03 -18.56 -8.12
C TYR A 286 -22.33 -17.75 -8.11
N ASP A 287 -23.17 -17.91 -7.09
CA ASP A 287 -24.52 -17.30 -7.05
C ASP A 287 -24.76 -16.42 -5.81
N GLU A 288 -23.99 -16.63 -4.75
CA GLU A 288 -24.06 -15.88 -3.49
C GLU A 288 -22.75 -15.13 -3.23
N PHE A 289 -22.77 -14.24 -2.22
CA PHE A 289 -21.66 -13.35 -1.87
C PHE A 289 -21.33 -12.31 -2.96
N PRO A 290 -22.29 -11.43 -3.34
CA PRO A 290 -22.10 -10.47 -4.43
C PRO A 290 -20.94 -9.51 -4.19
N LYS A 291 -20.65 -9.13 -2.93
CA LYS A 291 -19.48 -8.33 -2.60
C LYS A 291 -18.17 -9.08 -2.85
N TYR A 292 -18.12 -10.35 -2.49
CA TYR A 292 -16.92 -11.16 -2.68
C TYR A 292 -16.67 -11.35 -4.18
N LYS A 293 -17.71 -11.75 -4.92
CA LYS A 293 -17.69 -11.80 -6.38
C LYS A 293 -17.18 -10.50 -6.99
N LYS A 294 -17.71 -9.35 -6.56
CA LYS A 294 -17.27 -8.03 -7.04
C LYS A 294 -15.78 -7.80 -6.81
N TYR A 295 -15.24 -8.17 -5.65
CA TYR A 295 -13.78 -8.10 -5.41
C TYR A 295 -12.99 -8.98 -6.38
N LEU A 296 -13.46 -10.20 -6.65
CA LEU A 296 -12.79 -11.06 -7.62
C LEU A 296 -12.78 -10.42 -9.01
N GLU A 297 -13.87 -9.80 -9.41
CA GLU A 297 -14.03 -9.14 -10.70
C GLU A 297 -13.20 -7.85 -10.81
N ASP A 298 -13.26 -6.97 -9.82
CA ASP A 298 -12.57 -5.66 -9.83
C ASP A 298 -11.04 -5.83 -9.74
N PHE A 299 -10.59 -6.92 -9.11
CA PHE A 299 -9.17 -7.26 -8.99
C PHE A 299 -8.71 -8.37 -9.94
N ASN A 300 -9.49 -8.73 -10.96
CA ASN A 300 -9.10 -9.70 -11.97
C ASN A 300 -8.56 -11.02 -11.37
N PHE A 301 -9.21 -11.49 -10.30
CA PHE A 301 -8.58 -12.42 -9.38
C PHE A 301 -8.46 -13.85 -9.91
N LEU A 302 -9.24 -14.21 -10.95
CA LEU A 302 -9.21 -15.52 -11.59
C LEU A 302 -8.30 -15.56 -12.83
N GLU A 303 -7.47 -14.54 -13.06
CA GLU A 303 -6.56 -14.43 -14.21
C GLU A 303 -5.71 -15.70 -14.46
N HIS A 304 -5.23 -16.33 -13.39
CA HIS A 304 -4.38 -17.53 -13.47
C HIS A 304 -5.15 -18.83 -13.23
N MET A 305 -6.48 -18.81 -13.27
CA MET A 305 -7.31 -20.01 -13.08
C MET A 305 -7.41 -20.79 -14.41
N PRO A 306 -6.95 -22.06 -14.46
CA PRO A 306 -7.20 -22.94 -15.59
C PRO A 306 -8.62 -23.49 -15.56
N PHE A 307 -9.13 -23.86 -16.73
CA PHE A 307 -10.47 -24.42 -16.91
C PHE A 307 -10.51 -25.95 -16.93
N TYR A 308 -9.36 -26.61 -16.71
CA TYR A 308 -9.23 -28.07 -16.73
C TYR A 308 -9.23 -28.68 -15.33
N SER A 309 -9.48 -29.99 -15.27
CA SER A 309 -9.32 -30.78 -14.04
C SER A 309 -7.85 -30.92 -13.70
N LEU A 310 -7.47 -30.63 -12.44
CA LEU A 310 -6.08 -30.75 -11.99
C LEU A 310 -5.53 -32.18 -11.99
N ILE A 311 -6.41 -33.19 -12.16
CA ILE A 311 -6.00 -34.61 -12.24
C ILE A 311 -5.76 -35.03 -13.69
N ASN A 312 -6.43 -34.38 -14.65
CA ASN A 312 -6.20 -34.61 -16.07
C ASN A 312 -6.37 -33.31 -16.85
N GLU A 313 -5.25 -32.65 -17.12
CA GLU A 313 -5.19 -31.32 -17.73
C GLU A 313 -5.76 -31.28 -19.16
N LYS A 314 -5.88 -32.44 -19.82
CA LYS A 314 -6.51 -32.55 -21.14
C LYS A 314 -8.02 -32.34 -21.08
N ASN A 315 -8.62 -32.57 -19.92
CA ASN A 315 -10.06 -32.55 -19.72
C ASN A 315 -10.49 -31.21 -19.15
N ILE A 316 -11.22 -30.45 -19.96
CA ILE A 316 -11.86 -29.22 -19.54
C ILE A 316 -13.01 -29.57 -18.60
N ASN A 317 -13.06 -28.87 -17.46
CA ASN A 317 -14.06 -29.10 -16.45
C ASN A 317 -15.28 -28.21 -16.72
N PHE A 318 -16.42 -28.84 -17.02
CA PHE A 318 -17.67 -28.13 -17.31
C PHE A 318 -18.18 -27.26 -16.17
N ILE A 319 -17.91 -27.62 -14.91
CA ILE A 319 -18.36 -26.85 -13.75
C ILE A 319 -17.63 -25.51 -13.72
N LEU A 320 -16.32 -25.50 -13.98
CA LEU A 320 -15.52 -24.27 -14.06
C LEU A 320 -15.99 -23.37 -15.20
N LEU A 321 -16.33 -23.94 -16.36
CA LEU A 321 -16.91 -23.15 -17.44
C LEU A 321 -18.28 -22.58 -17.06
N LYS A 322 -19.12 -23.39 -16.42
CA LYS A 322 -20.45 -22.97 -15.99
C LYS A 322 -20.37 -21.87 -14.93
N THR A 323 -19.40 -21.91 -14.01
CA THR A 323 -19.25 -20.86 -13.00
C THR A 323 -18.91 -19.51 -13.64
N LEU A 324 -18.06 -19.50 -14.67
CA LEU A 324 -17.63 -18.27 -15.34
C LEU A 324 -18.75 -17.48 -16.01
N PHE A 325 -19.87 -18.11 -16.39
CA PHE A 325 -21.03 -17.38 -16.95
C PHE A 325 -21.66 -16.40 -15.96
N LYS A 326 -21.46 -16.59 -14.65
CA LYS A 326 -21.95 -15.64 -13.65
C LYS A 326 -21.00 -14.47 -13.47
N TYR A 327 -19.73 -14.57 -13.85
CA TYR A 327 -18.76 -13.49 -13.66
C TYR A 327 -18.67 -12.56 -14.87
N GLU A 328 -18.32 -11.30 -14.64
CA GLU A 328 -17.87 -10.41 -15.70
C GLU A 328 -16.52 -10.92 -16.27
N LEU A 329 -16.37 -10.93 -17.60
CA LEU A 329 -15.16 -11.44 -18.26
C LEU A 329 -13.86 -10.75 -17.80
N LYS A 330 -13.95 -9.52 -17.26
CA LYS A 330 -12.81 -8.80 -16.67
C LYS A 330 -12.14 -9.58 -15.54
N VAL A 331 -12.85 -10.49 -14.86
CA VAL A 331 -12.30 -11.37 -13.80
C VAL A 331 -11.09 -12.19 -14.28
N LEU A 332 -10.98 -12.41 -15.59
CA LEU A 332 -9.89 -13.15 -16.24
C LEU A 332 -8.80 -12.22 -16.84
N ASP A 333 -9.04 -10.92 -16.98
CA ASP A 333 -8.11 -9.92 -17.55
C ASP A 333 -7.27 -10.43 -18.74
N LYS A 334 -5.96 -10.65 -18.53
CA LYS A 334 -5.00 -11.11 -19.54
C LYS A 334 -4.68 -12.60 -19.40
N SER A 335 -5.60 -13.38 -18.86
CA SER A 335 -5.45 -14.82 -18.65
C SER A 335 -4.94 -15.52 -19.91
N ASP A 336 -3.79 -16.18 -19.78
CA ASP A 336 -3.23 -16.98 -20.87
C ASP A 336 -4.09 -18.22 -21.13
N TYR A 337 -4.70 -18.80 -20.09
CA TYR A 337 -5.67 -19.89 -20.24
C TYR A 337 -6.89 -19.46 -21.04
N PHE A 338 -7.41 -18.25 -20.82
CA PHE A 338 -8.53 -17.72 -21.60
C PHE A 338 -8.15 -17.45 -23.06
N LYS A 339 -6.93 -16.93 -23.32
CA LYS A 339 -6.43 -16.77 -24.68
C LYS A 339 -6.28 -18.12 -25.39
N GLU A 340 -5.66 -19.10 -24.74
CA GLU A 340 -5.50 -20.45 -25.27
C GLU A 340 -6.87 -21.08 -25.57
N PHE A 341 -7.81 -20.97 -24.63
CA PHE A 341 -9.17 -21.45 -24.80
C PHE A 341 -9.87 -20.83 -26.02
N ASN A 342 -9.73 -19.53 -26.24
CA ASN A 342 -10.32 -18.85 -27.41
C ASN A 342 -9.59 -19.12 -28.73
N ASN A 343 -8.33 -19.55 -28.70
CA ASN A 343 -7.61 -19.94 -29.91
C ASN A 343 -8.07 -21.30 -30.45
N HIS A 344 -8.65 -22.15 -29.60
CA HIS A 344 -9.20 -23.43 -30.01
C HIS A 344 -10.60 -23.27 -30.61
N THR A 345 -10.76 -23.68 -31.87
CA THR A 345 -11.97 -23.43 -32.67
C THR A 345 -13.23 -24.02 -32.06
N ALA A 346 -13.13 -25.20 -31.42
CA ALA A 346 -14.25 -25.81 -30.69
C ALA A 346 -14.67 -24.98 -29.46
N LEU A 347 -13.68 -24.52 -28.69
CA LEU A 347 -13.88 -23.91 -27.38
C LEU A 347 -14.22 -22.43 -27.46
N ALA A 348 -13.71 -21.70 -28.45
CA ALA A 348 -14.00 -20.30 -28.70
C ALA A 348 -15.50 -19.98 -28.82
N LEU A 349 -16.31 -20.99 -29.19
CA LEU A 349 -17.75 -20.86 -29.34
C LEU A 349 -18.51 -20.87 -27.99
N ILE A 350 -17.85 -21.17 -26.86
CA ILE A 350 -18.49 -21.32 -25.55
C ILE A 350 -18.85 -19.98 -24.90
N PHE A 351 -17.93 -19.02 -24.85
CA PHE A 351 -18.13 -17.74 -24.15
C PHE A 351 -19.06 -16.73 -24.86
N PRO A 352 -19.10 -16.63 -26.20
CA PRO A 352 -20.00 -15.71 -26.91
C PRO A 352 -21.48 -15.98 -26.67
N LEU A 353 -21.84 -17.17 -26.16
CA LEU A 353 -23.21 -17.66 -26.23
C LEU A 353 -24.20 -17.01 -25.25
N LYS A 354 -23.78 -16.18 -24.28
CA LYS A 354 -24.67 -15.52 -23.26
C LYS A 354 -25.92 -16.36 -22.94
N ILE A 355 -25.72 -17.63 -22.55
CA ILE A 355 -26.84 -18.56 -22.39
C ILE A 355 -27.54 -18.28 -21.06
N GLU A 356 -28.72 -17.66 -21.13
CA GLU A 356 -29.55 -17.29 -19.97
C GLU A 356 -30.20 -18.47 -19.22
N LYS A 357 -29.78 -19.73 -19.39
CA LYS A 357 -30.34 -20.86 -18.61
C LYS A 357 -29.31 -21.93 -18.24
N GLU A 358 -29.14 -22.10 -16.93
CA GLU A 358 -28.14 -22.94 -16.24
C GLU A 358 -28.18 -24.46 -16.54
N LYS A 359 -29.28 -24.96 -17.12
CA LYS A 359 -29.49 -26.40 -17.35
C LYS A 359 -29.11 -26.89 -18.76
N CYS A 360 -29.03 -25.98 -19.75
CA CYS A 360 -28.96 -26.36 -21.16
C CYS A 360 -27.63 -26.02 -21.86
N PHE A 361 -26.59 -25.60 -21.12
CA PHE A 361 -25.32 -25.14 -21.70
C PHE A 361 -24.65 -26.23 -22.55
N ILE A 362 -24.49 -27.43 -21.97
CA ILE A 362 -23.91 -28.59 -22.64
C ILE A 362 -24.76 -28.95 -23.87
N PHE A 363 -26.07 -29.13 -23.72
CA PHE A 363 -26.96 -29.47 -24.85
C PHE A 363 -26.96 -28.43 -25.97
N LYS A 364 -26.92 -27.13 -25.65
CA LYS A 364 -26.78 -26.05 -26.66
C LYS A 364 -25.43 -26.08 -27.36
N TYR A 365 -24.35 -26.36 -26.62
CA TYR A 365 -23.03 -26.52 -27.22
C TYR A 365 -23.00 -27.75 -28.15
N PHE A 366 -23.59 -28.89 -27.75
CA PHE A 366 -23.75 -30.06 -28.61
C PHE A 366 -24.63 -29.77 -29.84
N LEU A 367 -25.74 -29.02 -29.70
CA LEU A 367 -26.62 -28.61 -30.82
C LEU A 367 -25.89 -27.81 -31.92
N MET A 368 -24.79 -27.14 -31.61
CA MET A 368 -23.99 -26.40 -32.62
C MET A 368 -23.21 -27.33 -33.55
N PHE A 369 -22.84 -28.51 -33.08
CA PHE A 369 -21.97 -29.44 -33.83
C PHE A 369 -22.70 -30.72 -34.25
N TYR A 370 -23.74 -31.13 -33.53
CA TYR A 370 -24.39 -32.42 -33.70
C TYR A 370 -25.89 -32.25 -33.98
N ARG A 371 -26.25 -32.32 -35.26
CA ARG A 371 -27.66 -32.39 -35.71
C ARG A 371 -28.11 -33.81 -36.07
N ASN A 372 -27.17 -34.74 -36.23
CA ASN A 372 -27.40 -36.11 -36.69
C ASN A 372 -26.93 -37.12 -35.63
N ASP A 373 -27.46 -38.33 -35.70
CA ASP A 373 -27.04 -39.47 -34.87
C ASP A 373 -25.57 -39.81 -35.12
N ILE A 374 -24.82 -40.10 -34.06
CA ILE A 374 -23.38 -40.43 -34.14
C ILE A 374 -23.23 -41.95 -34.17
N GLU A 375 -22.67 -42.51 -35.24
CA GLU A 375 -22.36 -43.95 -35.33
C GLU A 375 -20.92 -44.23 -34.83
N ILE A 376 -20.78 -44.97 -33.72
CA ILE A 376 -19.50 -45.39 -33.15
C ILE A 376 -19.32 -46.90 -33.38
N PRO A 377 -18.34 -47.32 -34.21
CA PRO A 377 -18.05 -48.74 -34.41
C PRO A 377 -17.29 -49.34 -33.20
N TYR A 378 -17.75 -50.48 -32.70
CA TYR A 378 -17.17 -51.25 -31.59
C TYR A 378 -16.88 -52.68 -32.03
N LYS A 379 -15.73 -53.21 -31.61
CA LYS A 379 -15.40 -54.63 -31.73
C LYS A 379 -15.52 -55.29 -30.36
N ASP A 380 -16.43 -56.26 -30.26
CA ASP A 380 -16.57 -57.05 -29.04
C ASP A 380 -15.35 -57.96 -28.81
N ARG A 381 -15.17 -58.43 -27.57
CA ARG A 381 -14.10 -59.37 -27.17
C ARG A 381 -14.11 -60.65 -28.00
N ASN A 382 -15.27 -61.04 -28.54
CA ASN A 382 -15.44 -62.19 -29.41
C ASN A 382 -15.20 -61.88 -30.90
N GLY A 383 -14.74 -60.67 -31.25
CA GLY A 383 -14.47 -60.24 -32.63
C GLY A 383 -15.70 -59.80 -33.43
N GLY A 384 -16.88 -59.72 -32.81
CA GLY A 384 -18.10 -59.22 -33.43
C GLY A 384 -18.09 -57.70 -33.60
N ASN A 385 -18.43 -57.19 -34.79
CA ASN A 385 -18.61 -55.76 -35.02
C ASN A 385 -20.01 -55.33 -34.56
N ILE A 386 -20.09 -54.39 -33.63
CA ILE A 386 -21.31 -53.75 -33.14
C ILE A 386 -21.20 -52.26 -33.45
N THR A 387 -22.24 -51.65 -34.00
CA THR A 387 -22.29 -50.18 -34.16
C THR A 387 -23.23 -49.61 -33.10
N PHE A 388 -22.72 -48.67 -32.31
CA PHE A 388 -23.51 -47.86 -31.40
C PHE A 388 -23.97 -46.61 -32.12
N ILE A 389 -25.26 -46.29 -32.02
CA ILE A 389 -25.87 -45.07 -32.51
C ILE A 389 -26.14 -44.21 -31.26
N VAL A 390 -25.41 -43.12 -31.12
CA VAL A 390 -25.64 -42.15 -30.06
C VAL A 390 -26.69 -41.15 -30.55
N LYS A 391 -27.88 -41.22 -29.97
CA LYS A 391 -28.97 -40.28 -30.19
C LYS A 391 -29.05 -39.33 -29.02
N ILE A 392 -29.03 -38.04 -29.27
CA ILE A 392 -29.17 -37.03 -28.22
C ILE A 392 -30.64 -36.59 -28.19
N ASP A 393 -31.39 -36.96 -27.15
CA ASP A 393 -32.76 -36.48 -26.92
C ASP A 393 -32.71 -35.11 -26.24
N PHE A 394 -32.73 -34.07 -27.07
CA PHE A 394 -32.65 -32.68 -26.67
C PHE A 394 -33.89 -32.18 -25.90
N LYS A 395 -35.05 -32.84 -26.00
CA LYS A 395 -36.28 -32.39 -25.30
C LYS A 395 -36.30 -32.82 -23.84
N ASN A 396 -35.77 -34.01 -23.57
CA ASN A 396 -35.67 -34.55 -22.22
C ASN A 396 -34.27 -34.44 -21.61
N GLU A 397 -33.33 -33.82 -22.34
CA GLU A 397 -31.91 -33.67 -21.95
C GLU A 397 -31.20 -35.02 -21.74
N LYS A 398 -31.59 -36.06 -22.49
CA LYS A 398 -31.03 -37.41 -22.39
C LYS A 398 -30.07 -37.72 -23.53
N ILE A 399 -29.08 -38.57 -23.26
CA ILE A 399 -28.29 -39.19 -24.33
C ILE A 399 -28.64 -40.67 -24.35
N ILE A 400 -29.12 -41.13 -25.50
CA ILE A 400 -29.62 -42.47 -25.73
C ILE A 400 -28.59 -43.21 -26.58
N PHE A 401 -28.18 -44.38 -26.12
CA PHE A 401 -27.31 -45.26 -26.88
C PHE A 401 -28.16 -46.41 -27.44
N GLU A 402 -28.25 -46.48 -28.76
CA GLU A 402 -28.94 -47.57 -29.46
C GLU A 402 -27.92 -48.46 -30.15
N THR A 403 -28.15 -49.77 -30.13
CA THR A 403 -27.40 -50.70 -31.00
C THR A 403 -28.27 -51.05 -32.20
N LYS A 404 -27.67 -51.33 -33.35
CA LYS A 404 -28.35 -51.75 -34.61
C LYS A 404 -29.17 -53.07 -34.50
N GLY A 405 -29.41 -53.59 -33.28
CA GLY A 405 -30.12 -54.84 -32.96
C GLY A 405 -31.20 -54.73 -31.86
N ASN A 406 -31.82 -53.56 -31.67
CA ASN A 406 -33.01 -53.34 -30.81
C ASN A 406 -32.84 -53.39 -29.27
N LYS A 407 -31.63 -53.22 -28.73
CA LYS A 407 -31.46 -52.87 -27.30
C LYS A 407 -31.14 -51.38 -27.16
N VAL A 408 -32.05 -50.66 -26.50
CA VAL A 408 -31.92 -49.25 -26.13
C VAL A 408 -31.33 -49.18 -24.72
N ILE A 409 -30.18 -48.53 -24.57
CA ILE A 409 -29.63 -48.17 -23.26
C ILE A 409 -29.92 -46.68 -23.08
N GLN A 410 -30.86 -46.36 -22.19
CA GLN A 410 -31.17 -44.97 -21.83
C GLN A 410 -30.22 -44.53 -20.72
N SER A 411 -29.39 -43.52 -20.98
CA SER A 411 -28.71 -42.76 -19.93
C SER A 411 -29.62 -41.58 -19.56
N ASN A 412 -29.98 -41.50 -18.29
CA ASN A 412 -30.52 -40.26 -17.74
C ASN A 412 -29.39 -39.24 -17.64
N ASN A 413 -29.80 -37.99 -17.82
CA ASN A 413 -29.06 -36.78 -18.11
C ASN A 413 -27.64 -36.70 -17.53
N THR A 414 -26.72 -36.27 -18.40
CA THR A 414 -25.37 -35.77 -18.11
C THR A 414 -24.40 -36.74 -17.44
N PHE A 415 -23.42 -37.20 -18.24
CA PHE A 415 -22.04 -37.49 -17.84
C PHE A 415 -21.92 -38.23 -16.49
N GLY A 416 -22.40 -39.47 -16.41
CA GLY A 416 -22.33 -40.26 -15.18
C GLY A 416 -22.81 -41.70 -15.40
N SER A 417 -22.05 -42.64 -14.86
CA SER A 417 -22.11 -44.10 -14.99
C SER A 417 -23.42 -44.75 -14.54
N VAL A 418 -23.94 -45.73 -15.28
CA VAL A 418 -24.99 -46.67 -14.84
C VAL A 418 -24.51 -48.12 -15.04
N LEU A 419 -24.53 -48.91 -13.96
CA LEU A 419 -24.02 -50.30 -13.92
C LEU A 419 -25.10 -51.33 -14.32
N TYR A 420 -24.83 -52.18 -15.33
CA TYR A 420 -25.11 -53.64 -15.39
C TYR A 420 -24.53 -54.27 -16.69
N ASP A 421 -24.65 -55.59 -16.88
CA ASP A 421 -23.71 -56.55 -17.49
C ASP A 421 -23.33 -56.49 -19.01
N GLY A 422 -22.11 -56.96 -19.33
CA GLY A 422 -21.67 -57.49 -20.65
C GLY A 422 -21.45 -56.63 -21.92
N GLN A 423 -22.01 -55.42 -22.06
CA GLN A 423 -21.86 -54.51 -23.24
C GLN A 423 -21.25 -53.15 -22.81
N PRO A 424 -20.87 -52.18 -23.66
CA PRO A 424 -20.42 -50.85 -23.16
C PRO A 424 -21.47 -50.28 -22.23
N LYS A 425 -21.04 -50.08 -20.99
CA LYS A 425 -21.88 -49.87 -19.81
C LYS A 425 -22.07 -48.38 -19.53
N GLU A 426 -21.08 -47.57 -19.90
CA GLU A 426 -21.04 -46.15 -19.58
C GLU A 426 -20.50 -45.39 -20.79
N ALA A 427 -20.98 -44.17 -20.98
CA ALA A 427 -20.42 -43.23 -21.92
C ALA A 427 -20.03 -41.97 -21.16
N GLU A 428 -18.73 -41.74 -21.08
CA GLU A 428 -18.18 -40.52 -20.54
C GLU A 428 -17.91 -39.59 -21.73
N PHE A 429 -18.24 -38.31 -21.59
CA PHE A 429 -17.76 -37.33 -22.55
C PHE A 429 -16.72 -36.45 -21.90
N PHE A 430 -15.71 -36.12 -22.67
CA PHE A 430 -14.63 -35.25 -22.27
C PHE A 430 -14.59 -34.10 -23.24
N LEU A 431 -14.72 -32.89 -22.72
CA LEU A 431 -14.39 -31.72 -23.51
C LEU A 431 -12.87 -31.55 -23.50
N THR A 432 -12.27 -31.65 -24.67
CA THR A 432 -10.83 -31.44 -24.86
C THR A 432 -10.61 -30.28 -25.82
N GLN A 433 -9.36 -29.86 -25.95
CA GLN A 433 -8.95 -28.88 -26.97
C GLN A 433 -9.31 -29.28 -28.40
N LYS A 434 -9.50 -30.58 -28.67
CA LYS A 434 -9.83 -31.12 -29.99
C LYS A 434 -11.33 -31.18 -30.27
N GLY A 435 -12.17 -30.97 -29.26
CA GLY A 435 -13.62 -31.14 -29.35
C GLY A 435 -14.15 -32.03 -28.24
N VAL A 436 -15.29 -32.66 -28.48
CA VAL A 436 -15.89 -33.60 -27.53
C VAL A 436 -15.37 -35.00 -27.85
N GLU A 437 -14.66 -35.60 -26.92
CA GLU A 437 -14.30 -37.02 -26.98
C GLU A 437 -15.38 -37.83 -26.27
N ILE A 438 -15.86 -38.90 -26.90
CA ILE A 438 -16.77 -39.86 -26.29
C ILE A 438 -15.97 -41.12 -25.95
N VAL A 439 -16.02 -41.50 -24.68
CA VAL A 439 -15.36 -42.70 -24.18
C VAL A 439 -16.41 -43.69 -23.70
N LEU A 440 -16.48 -44.83 -24.37
CA LEU A 440 -17.32 -45.95 -23.97
C LEU A 440 -16.53 -46.84 -22.99
N VAL A 441 -17.02 -46.96 -21.76
CA VAL A 441 -16.42 -47.80 -20.71
C VAL A 441 -17.11 -49.16 -20.70
N VAL A 442 -16.33 -50.23 -20.80
CA VAL A 442 -16.83 -51.62 -20.74
C VAL A 442 -16.02 -52.35 -19.67
N ASN A 443 -16.66 -52.78 -18.58
CA ASN A 443 -16.02 -53.59 -17.53
C ASN A 443 -14.68 -53.01 -17.02
N SER A 444 -14.68 -51.74 -16.61
CA SER A 444 -13.52 -51.08 -15.97
C SER A 444 -12.30 -50.90 -16.88
N VAL A 445 -12.44 -51.16 -18.18
CA VAL A 445 -11.42 -50.89 -19.21
C VAL A 445 -12.02 -49.89 -20.20
N SER A 446 -11.32 -48.78 -20.43
CA SER A 446 -11.68 -47.80 -21.47
C SER A 446 -11.32 -48.41 -22.83
N ILE A 447 -12.32 -48.69 -23.66
CA ILE A 447 -12.09 -49.47 -24.90
C ILE A 447 -12.05 -48.58 -26.14
N ILE A 448 -12.73 -47.42 -26.16
CA ILE A 448 -12.81 -46.57 -27.35
C ILE A 448 -12.67 -45.10 -26.96
N ARG A 449 -11.72 -44.40 -27.57
CA ARG A 449 -11.68 -42.94 -27.67
C ARG A 449 -12.01 -42.60 -29.11
N ASP A 450 -13.20 -42.07 -29.36
CA ASP A 450 -13.47 -41.40 -30.62
C ASP A 450 -13.44 -39.89 -30.38
N VAL A 451 -12.59 -39.19 -31.12
CA VAL A 451 -12.43 -37.74 -31.03
C VAL A 451 -13.37 -37.15 -32.06
N ILE A 452 -14.51 -36.67 -31.60
CA ILE A 452 -15.49 -36.11 -32.52
C ILE A 452 -15.16 -34.63 -32.69
N ASN A 453 -14.49 -34.35 -33.80
CA ASN A 453 -14.06 -33.01 -34.14
C ASN A 453 -15.28 -32.23 -34.66
N PRO A 454 -15.56 -31.03 -34.14
CA PRO A 454 -16.65 -30.19 -34.63
C PRO A 454 -16.59 -29.82 -36.12
N TYR A 455 -15.49 -30.14 -36.81
CA TYR A 455 -15.27 -29.90 -38.24
C TYR A 455 -15.01 -31.17 -39.06
N SER A 456 -15.10 -32.38 -38.48
CA SER A 456 -15.11 -33.61 -39.30
C SER A 456 -16.53 -33.86 -39.77
N ASN A 457 -16.79 -33.63 -41.06
CA ASN A 457 -18.05 -33.96 -41.74
C ASN A 457 -18.44 -35.43 -41.57
#